data_AF-A0A7J4S871-F1
#
_entry.id   AF-A0A7J4S871-F1
#
_cell.length_a   1.000
_cell.length_b   1.000
_cell.length_c   1.000
_cell.angle_alpha   90.00
_cell.angle_beta   90.00
_cell.angle_gamma   90.00
#
_symmetry.space_group_name_H-M   'P 1'
#
loop_
_entity.id
_entity.type
_entity.pdbx_description
1 polymer ?
#
loop_
_entity_poly.entity_id
_entity_poly.type
_entity_poly.pdbx_seq_one_letter_code
_entity_poly.pdbx_strand_id
1 'polypeptide(L)'
;ITFIGPSSDVITLLGDKIEARAAMEAAGLPVAKGSSEPISDEKVASNLADEIGYPVIIKAAAGGGGIGMQIVNEESEFASALKLCMSRARSAFGDERVFVEKYIQGAQHVEFQVLADG
;
A
#
# COMPACT_ATOMS: atom_id res chain seq x y z
N ILE A 1 -20.05 20.49 -15.73
CA ILE A 1 -19.03 19.75 -16.51
C ILE A 1 -19.21 18.28 -16.17
N THR A 2 -19.31 17.39 -17.16
CA THR A 2 -19.39 15.95 -16.92
C THR A 2 -17.98 15.36 -16.87
N PHE A 3 -17.66 14.63 -15.80
CA PHE A 3 -16.40 13.90 -15.68
C PHE A 3 -16.54 12.53 -16.35
N ILE A 4 -15.63 12.20 -17.26
CA ILE A 4 -15.60 10.88 -17.91
C ILE A 4 -14.71 9.97 -17.07
N GLY A 5 -15.34 9.16 -16.22
CA GLY A 5 -14.68 8.23 -15.32
C GLY A 5 -15.62 7.77 -14.20
N PRO A 6 -15.11 7.04 -13.19
CA PRO A 6 -15.92 6.63 -12.05
C PRO A 6 -16.37 7.83 -11.21
N SER A 7 -17.32 7.60 -10.29
CA SER A 7 -17.78 8.64 -9.34
C SER A 7 -16.63 9.13 -8.45
N SER A 8 -16.77 10.34 -7.91
CA SER A 8 -15.79 10.90 -6.96
C SER A 8 -15.51 9.97 -5.79
N ASP A 9 -16.53 9.30 -5.28
CA ASP A 9 -16.42 8.41 -4.11
C ASP A 9 -15.56 7.18 -4.44
N VAL A 10 -15.72 6.63 -5.64
CA VAL A 10 -14.88 5.52 -6.13
C VAL A 10 -13.43 5.98 -6.35
N ILE A 11 -13.22 7.19 -6.89
CA ILE A 11 -11.88 7.76 -7.06
C ILE A 11 -11.20 7.96 -5.70
N THR A 12 -11.92 8.50 -4.71
CA THR A 12 -11.40 8.69 -3.36
C THR A 12 -11.08 7.36 -2.70
N LEU A 13 -11.98 6.37 -2.77
CA LEU A 13 -11.77 5.05 -2.20
C LEU A 13 -10.55 4.33 -2.80
N LEU A 14 -10.46 4.29 -4.13
CA LEU A 14 -9.39 3.57 -4.82
C LEU A 14 -8.07 4.35 -4.89
N GLY A 15 -8.10 5.65 -4.58
CA GLY A 15 -6.92 6.51 -4.49
C GLY A 15 -6.10 6.28 -3.22
N ASP A 16 -6.70 5.72 -2.17
CA ASP A 16 -6.03 5.31 -0.94
C ASP A 16 -5.90 3.79 -0.92
N LYS A 17 -4.67 3.27 -0.99
CA LYS A 17 -4.41 1.83 -1.05
C LYS A 17 -4.79 1.11 0.23
N ILE A 18 -4.84 1.77 1.38
CA ILE A 18 -5.24 1.14 2.65
C ILE A 18 -6.75 0.91 2.61
N GLU A 19 -7.51 1.95 2.27
CA GLU A 19 -8.97 1.86 2.12
C GLU A 19 -9.38 0.92 0.99
N ALA A 20 -8.68 0.97 -0.15
CA ALA A 20 -8.93 0.05 -1.26
C ALA A 20 -8.73 -1.41 -0.85
N ARG A 21 -7.69 -1.71 -0.05
CA ARG A 21 -7.45 -3.06 0.48
C ARG A 21 -8.55 -3.49 1.43
N ALA A 22 -8.95 -2.62 2.36
CA ALA A 22 -10.07 -2.90 3.27
C ALA A 22 -11.37 -3.18 2.51
N ALA A 23 -11.65 -2.40 1.45
CA ALA A 23 -12.82 -2.64 0.59
C ALA A 23 -12.73 -3.97 -0.17
N MET A 24 -11.56 -4.34 -0.67
CA MET A 24 -11.34 -5.65 -1.32
C MET A 24 -11.53 -6.81 -0.34
N GLU A 25 -11.00 -6.72 0.88
CA GLU A 25 -11.20 -7.70 1.94
C GLU A 25 -12.69 -7.84 2.31
N ALA A 26 -13.39 -6.71 2.49
CA ALA A 26 -14.82 -6.69 2.78
C ALA A 26 -15.66 -7.31 1.65
N ALA A 27 -15.19 -7.20 0.40
CA ALA A 27 -15.79 -7.86 -0.76
C ALA A 27 -15.43 -9.36 -0.88
N GLY A 28 -14.64 -9.90 0.04
CA GLY A 28 -14.23 -11.32 0.07
C GLY A 28 -13.09 -11.65 -0.89
N LEU A 29 -12.36 -10.65 -1.39
CA LEU A 29 -11.21 -10.88 -2.26
C LEU A 29 -9.95 -11.21 -1.43
N PRO A 30 -9.11 -12.14 -1.89
CA PRO A 30 -7.85 -12.42 -1.23
C PRO A 30 -6.88 -11.25 -1.42
N VAL A 31 -6.33 -10.75 -0.31
CA VAL A 31 -5.25 -9.75 -0.34
C VAL A 31 -4.00 -10.30 0.36
N ALA A 32 -2.84 -9.76 0.01
CA ALA A 32 -1.60 -10.11 0.68
C ALA A 32 -1.66 -9.71 2.17
N LYS A 33 -1.10 -10.53 3.07
CA LYS A 33 -0.96 -10.14 4.49
C LYS A 33 -0.27 -8.79 4.61
N GLY A 34 -0.77 -7.91 5.46
CA GLY A 34 -0.23 -6.56 5.64
C GLY A 34 -0.85 -5.83 6.81
N SER A 35 -0.44 -4.59 7.03
CA SER A 35 -1.07 -3.73 8.02
C SER A 35 -2.47 -3.31 7.55
N SER A 36 -3.42 -3.30 8.50
CA SER A 36 -4.76 -2.74 8.30
C SER A 36 -4.77 -1.22 8.41
N GLU A 37 -3.78 -0.66 9.10
CA GLU A 37 -3.64 0.77 9.37
C GLU A 37 -2.30 1.31 8.83
N PRO A 38 -2.17 2.63 8.65
CA PRO A 38 -0.89 3.25 8.37
C PRO A 38 0.14 2.97 9.48
N ILE A 39 1.39 2.76 9.08
CA ILE A 39 2.52 2.60 10.01
C ILE A 39 3.35 3.88 10.06
N SER A 40 3.70 4.30 11.27
CA SER A 40 4.56 5.47 11.51
C SER A 40 5.62 5.24 12.59
N ASP A 41 5.41 4.26 13.47
CA ASP A 41 6.35 3.87 14.50
C ASP A 41 7.17 2.67 14.04
N GLU A 42 8.50 2.81 14.13
CA GLU A 42 9.46 1.79 13.71
C GLU A 42 9.27 0.46 14.45
N LYS A 43 9.03 0.49 15.77
CA LYS A 43 8.92 -0.74 16.58
C LYS A 43 7.60 -1.45 16.32
N VAL A 44 6.51 -0.71 16.18
CA VAL A 44 5.21 -1.29 15.82
C VAL A 44 5.30 -1.94 14.45
N ALA A 45 5.96 -1.26 13.51
CA ALA A 45 6.08 -1.73 12.15
C ALA A 45 7.04 -2.92 11.99
N SER A 46 8.13 -2.98 12.75
CA SER A 46 9.06 -4.12 12.75
C SER A 46 8.42 -5.37 13.34
N ASN A 47 7.72 -5.24 14.48
CA ASN A 47 6.98 -6.36 15.08
C ASN A 47 5.95 -6.94 14.10
N LEU A 48 5.22 -6.08 13.40
CA LEU A 48 4.27 -6.52 12.38
C LEU A 48 4.96 -7.22 11.21
N ALA A 49 6.15 -6.77 10.82
CA ALA A 49 6.95 -7.43 9.79
C ALA A 49 7.43 -8.82 10.23
N ASP A 50 7.76 -9.02 11.51
CA ASP A 50 8.06 -10.33 12.08
C ASP A 50 6.85 -11.26 12.04
N GLU A 51 5.66 -10.77 12.38
CA GLU A 51 4.40 -11.52 12.31
C GLU A 51 4.02 -11.92 10.87
N ILE A 52 4.24 -11.02 9.91
CA ILE A 52 4.03 -11.29 8.47
C ILE A 52 5.12 -12.24 7.93
N GLY A 53 6.34 -12.11 8.44
CA GLY A 53 7.57 -12.77 8.01
C GLY A 53 8.25 -12.03 6.85
N TYR A 54 9.56 -11.85 6.94
CA TYR A 54 10.40 -11.25 5.90
C TYR A 54 10.54 -12.14 4.63
N PRO A 55 10.86 -11.56 3.45
CA PRO A 55 10.86 -10.12 3.18
C PRO A 55 9.43 -9.55 3.18
N VAL A 56 9.34 -8.25 3.50
CA VAL A 56 8.13 -7.42 3.42
C VAL A 56 8.38 -6.24 2.50
N ILE A 57 7.33 -5.54 2.10
CA ILE A 57 7.43 -4.32 1.31
C ILE A 57 6.62 -3.21 1.96
N ILE A 58 7.24 -2.06 2.14
CA ILE A 58 6.60 -0.82 2.58
C ILE A 58 6.12 -0.10 1.33
N LYS A 59 4.89 0.43 1.32
CA LYS A 59 4.32 1.17 0.21
C LYS A 59 3.59 2.43 0.68
N ALA A 60 3.68 3.50 -0.10
CA ALA A 60 2.87 4.71 0.08
C ALA A 60 1.38 4.40 -0.07
N ALA A 61 0.57 4.90 0.87
CA ALA A 61 -0.88 4.75 0.88
C ALA A 61 -1.50 5.47 -0.33
N ALA A 62 -1.07 6.70 -0.58
CA ALA A 62 -1.44 7.46 -1.78
C ALA A 62 -0.45 7.25 -2.94
N GLY A 63 -0.90 7.54 -4.15
CA GLY A 63 -0.04 7.67 -5.34
C GLY A 63 0.27 6.37 -6.09
N GLY A 64 1.18 6.46 -7.07
CA GLY A 64 1.46 5.39 -8.03
C GLY A 64 2.83 5.52 -8.72
N GLY A 65 3.09 4.66 -9.71
CA GLY A 65 4.33 4.70 -10.49
C GLY A 65 5.56 4.11 -9.80
N GLY A 66 5.37 3.31 -8.74
CA GLY A 66 6.48 2.67 -7.99
C GLY A 66 7.21 3.60 -7.01
N ILE A 67 6.76 4.85 -6.86
CA ILE A 67 7.33 5.81 -5.92
C ILE A 67 6.83 5.49 -4.50
N GLY A 68 7.72 5.63 -3.51
CA GLY A 68 7.37 5.39 -2.10
C GLY A 68 7.23 3.91 -1.75
N MET A 69 7.96 3.03 -2.44
CA MET A 69 8.02 1.60 -2.12
C MET A 69 9.44 1.18 -1.75
N GLN A 70 9.61 0.35 -0.72
CA GLN A 70 10.90 -0.25 -0.34
C GLN A 70 10.70 -1.69 0.12
N ILE A 71 11.50 -2.61 -0.40
CA ILE A 71 11.56 -4.00 0.08
C ILE A 71 12.47 -4.00 1.30
N VAL A 72 12.05 -4.70 2.35
CA VAL A 72 12.79 -4.88 3.60
C VAL A 72 13.00 -6.38 3.79
N ASN A 73 14.26 -6.80 3.91
CA ASN A 73 14.64 -8.22 3.99
C ASN A 73 14.87 -8.69 5.43
N GLU A 74 15.18 -7.76 6.33
CA GLU A 74 15.43 -8.04 7.74
C GLU A 74 15.10 -6.82 8.61
N GLU A 75 14.96 -7.04 9.91
CA GLU A 75 14.58 -6.02 10.90
C GLU A 75 15.49 -4.78 10.86
N SER A 76 16.80 -4.99 10.68
CA SER A 76 17.82 -3.93 10.70
C SER A 76 17.61 -2.86 9.61
N GLU A 77 16.98 -3.23 8.50
CA GLU A 77 16.73 -2.36 7.35
C GLU A 77 15.49 -1.48 7.55
N PHE A 78 14.56 -1.90 8.43
CA PHE A 78 13.19 -1.40 8.48
C PHE A 78 13.13 0.10 8.79
N ALA A 79 13.87 0.54 9.81
CA ALA A 79 13.93 1.94 10.25
C ALA A 79 14.26 2.91 9.11
N SER A 80 15.26 2.53 8.31
CA SER A 80 15.75 3.33 7.19
C SER A 80 14.76 3.33 6.03
N ALA A 81 14.17 2.17 5.72
CA ALA A 81 13.19 2.00 4.66
C ALA A 81 11.88 2.75 4.95
N LEU A 82 11.41 2.74 6.20
CA LEU A 82 10.22 3.45 6.66
C LEU A 82 10.39 4.96 6.46
N LYS A 83 11.47 5.54 6.98
CA LYS A 83 11.78 6.99 6.84
C LYS A 83 11.88 7.39 5.37
N LEU A 84 12.54 6.57 4.55
CA LEU A 84 12.68 6.83 3.11
C LEU A 84 11.32 6.80 2.38
N CYS A 85 10.47 5.82 2.68
CA CYS A 85 9.14 5.71 2.07
C CYS A 85 8.26 6.90 2.46
N MET A 86 8.17 7.24 3.75
CA MET A 86 7.37 8.36 4.24
C MET A 86 7.81 9.70 3.61
N SER A 87 9.13 9.94 3.55
CA SER A 87 9.69 11.14 2.94
C SER A 87 9.34 11.24 1.45
N ARG A 88 9.51 10.14 0.69
CA ARG A 88 9.14 10.09 -0.73
C ARG A 88 7.65 10.30 -0.94
N ALA A 89 6.81 9.62 -0.15
CA ALA A 89 5.36 9.74 -0.21
C ALA A 89 4.92 11.20 0.02
N ARG A 90 5.44 11.83 1.08
CA ARG A 90 5.20 13.25 1.38
C ARG A 90 5.59 14.17 0.22
N SER A 91 6.80 13.98 -0.32
CA SER A 91 7.31 14.84 -1.40
C SER A 91 6.56 14.69 -2.72
N ALA A 92 6.11 13.48 -3.05
CA ALA A 92 5.52 13.17 -4.36
C ALA A 92 3.99 13.32 -4.36
N PHE A 93 3.34 13.03 -3.23
CA PHE A 93 1.88 12.90 -3.13
C PHE A 93 1.26 13.80 -2.07
N GLY A 94 2.06 14.52 -1.28
CA GLY A 94 1.55 15.35 -0.18
C GLY A 94 1.01 14.54 1.01
N ASP A 95 1.15 13.21 0.98
CA ASP A 95 0.69 12.27 2.00
C ASP A 95 1.86 11.37 2.41
N GLU A 96 2.17 11.34 3.69
CA GLU A 96 3.29 10.55 4.21
C GLU A 96 2.89 9.17 4.74
N ARG A 97 1.60 8.84 4.73
CA ARG A 97 1.11 7.55 5.19
C ARG A 97 1.68 6.44 4.32
N VAL A 98 2.18 5.41 4.99
CA VAL A 98 2.68 4.19 4.35
C VAL A 98 2.12 2.99 5.10
N PHE A 99 2.10 1.84 4.44
CA PHE A 99 1.67 0.57 5.01
C PHE A 99 2.69 -0.52 4.64
N VAL A 100 2.65 -1.65 5.35
CA VAL A 100 3.53 -2.80 5.10
C VAL A 100 2.70 -3.98 4.63
N GLU A 101 3.25 -4.76 3.71
CA GLU A 101 2.63 -6.00 3.25
C GLU A 101 3.68 -7.05 2.91
N LYS A 102 3.25 -8.31 2.82
CA LYS A 102 4.13 -9.41 2.45
C LYS A 102 4.68 -9.19 1.05
N TYR A 103 6.01 -9.26 0.91
CA TYR A 103 6.62 -9.25 -0.40
C TYR A 103 6.58 -10.65 -1.00
N ILE A 104 5.94 -10.79 -2.16
CA ILE A 104 5.79 -12.07 -2.87
C ILE A 104 6.91 -12.20 -3.90
N GLN A 105 7.91 -13.03 -3.59
CA GLN A 105 9.04 -13.28 -4.50
C GLN A 105 8.59 -14.12 -5.71
N GLY A 106 9.08 -13.75 -6.89
CA GLY A 106 8.73 -14.46 -8.13
C GLY A 106 7.29 -14.27 -8.59
N ALA A 107 6.58 -13.27 -8.05
CA ALA A 107 5.21 -12.97 -8.46
C ALA A 107 5.13 -12.56 -9.93
N GLN A 108 4.09 -13.01 -10.62
CA GLN A 108 3.67 -12.47 -11.91
C GLN A 108 2.60 -11.40 -11.67
N HIS A 109 2.75 -10.25 -12.32
CA HIS A 109 1.75 -9.20 -12.28
C HIS A 109 0.62 -9.55 -13.25
N VAL A 110 -0.62 -9.61 -12.75
CA VAL A 110 -1.83 -9.85 -13.53
C VAL A 110 -2.88 -8.82 -13.13
N GLU A 111 -3.55 -8.24 -14.10
CA GLU A 111 -4.61 -7.24 -13.90
C GLU A 111 -5.84 -7.55 -14.75
N PHE A 112 -7.01 -7.17 -14.26
CA PHE A 112 -8.30 -7.43 -14.89
C PHE A 112 -8.92 -6.12 -15.38
N GLN A 113 -9.20 -6.04 -16.68
CA GLN A 113 -9.97 -4.93 -17.23
C GLN A 113 -11.45 -5.09 -16.87
N VAL A 114 -12.05 -4.01 -16.37
CA VAL A 114 -13.49 -3.92 -16.06
C VAL A 114 -14.13 -2.78 -16.83
N LEU A 115 -15.43 -2.90 -17.10
CA LEU A 115 -16.29 -1.85 -17.69
C LEU A 115 -17.67 -1.93 -17.04
N ALA A 116 -18.24 -0.77 -16.70
CA ALA A 116 -19.58 -0.61 -16.13
C ALA A 116 -20.23 0.66 -16.68
N ASP A 117 -21.57 0.70 -16.72
CA ASP A 117 -22.38 1.78 -17.28
C ASP A 117 -22.90 2.79 -16.24
N GLY A 118 -22.79 2.48 -14.95
CA GLY A 118 -23.14 3.38 -13.83
C GLY A 118 -24.55 3.17 -13.31
#